data_AF-A0AAD8ZNC5-F1
#
_entry.id   AF-A0AAD8ZNC5-F1
#
_cell.length_a   1.000
_cell.length_b   1.000
_cell.length_c   1.000
_cell.angle_alpha   90.00
_cell.angle_beta   90.00
_cell.angle_gamma   90.00
#
_symmetry.space_group_name_H-M   'P 1'
#
loop_
_entity.id
_entity.type
_entity.pdbx_description
1 polymer ?
#
loop_
_entity_poly.entity_id
_entity_poly.type
_entity_poly.pdbx_seq_one_letter_code
_entity_poly.pdbx_strand_id
1 'polypeptide(L)'
;NALLMTEIVGGANTPYEGGVFSLEIKIPGRYPFEPPKLRFLTPIYHPNIDNDGRICLDALKMPPKGAWRPSLNISTVLSSVQLLMSEPNPDDPLMADISAEFKYSRAVFLEKARKWTAKYATQKIKCDVETEQKPSEDGSIKTSRKREALSAQENLEHAKKVCI
;
A
#
# COMPACT_ATOMS: atom_id res chain seq x y z
N ASN A 1 7.38 -27.13 7.33
CA ASN A 1 7.59 -25.79 6.72
C ASN A 1 6.38 -24.94 7.04
N ALA A 2 6.58 -23.76 7.63
CA ALA A 2 5.50 -22.80 7.92
C ALA A 2 5.54 -21.64 6.91
N LEU A 3 4.36 -21.08 6.60
CA LEU A 3 4.19 -19.94 5.71
C LEU A 3 3.59 -18.79 6.52
N LEU A 4 4.23 -17.63 6.49
CA LEU A 4 3.75 -16.41 7.14
C LEU A 4 3.59 -15.31 6.09
N MET A 5 2.65 -14.42 6.34
CA MET A 5 2.42 -13.22 5.55
C MET A 5 2.69 -12.02 6.45
N THR A 6 3.38 -11.02 5.91
CA THR A 6 3.65 -9.77 6.63
C THR A 6 3.52 -8.60 5.69
N GLU A 7 3.44 -7.41 6.26
CA GLU A 7 3.47 -6.16 5.52
C GLU A 7 4.60 -5.26 6.03
N ILE A 8 5.20 -4.51 5.13
CA ILE A 8 6.16 -3.45 5.44
C ILE A 8 5.57 -2.14 4.93
N VAL A 9 5.49 -1.14 5.81
CA VAL A 9 5.11 0.22 5.43
C VAL A 9 6.36 0.92 4.89
N GLY A 10 6.23 1.54 3.71
CA GLY A 10 7.32 2.31 3.12
C GLY A 10 7.72 3.50 3.99
N GLY A 11 9.02 3.68 4.19
CA GLY A 11 9.57 4.72 5.08
C GLY A 11 9.29 6.14 4.58
N ALA A 12 9.15 7.07 5.52
CA ALA A 12 9.01 8.49 5.21
C ALA A 12 10.24 9.03 4.46
N ASN A 13 10.04 10.02 3.59
CA ASN A 13 11.06 10.62 2.74
C ASN A 13 11.73 9.64 1.75
N THR A 14 11.11 8.49 1.49
CA THR A 14 11.53 7.53 0.46
C THR A 14 10.53 7.53 -0.69
N PRO A 15 10.87 7.03 -1.90
CA PRO A 15 9.88 6.90 -2.97
C PRO A 15 8.80 5.82 -2.68
N TYR A 16 8.91 5.12 -1.54
CA TYR A 16 7.98 4.08 -1.09
C TYR A 16 6.99 4.59 -0.04
N GLU A 17 7.14 5.83 0.42
CA GLU A 17 6.28 6.45 1.42
C GLU A 17 4.79 6.33 1.06
N GLY A 18 3.97 6.00 2.07
CA GLY A 18 2.53 5.78 1.92
C GLY A 18 2.15 4.44 1.28
N GLY A 19 3.12 3.65 0.80
CA GLY A 19 2.89 2.29 0.31
C GLY A 19 2.89 1.23 1.42
N VAL A 20 2.07 0.20 1.24
CA VAL A 20 2.06 -1.03 2.03
C VAL A 20 2.49 -2.19 1.14
N PHE A 21 3.59 -2.84 1.51
CA PHE A 21 4.20 -3.90 0.73
C PHE A 21 4.00 -5.23 1.43
N SER A 22 3.22 -6.13 0.84
CA SER A 22 3.00 -7.47 1.37
C SER A 22 4.16 -8.38 0.98
N LEU A 23 4.65 -9.17 1.94
CA LEU A 23 5.72 -10.14 1.77
C LEU A 23 5.26 -11.53 2.24
N GLU A 24 5.78 -12.55 1.57
CA GLU A 24 5.67 -13.95 1.99
C GLU A 24 6.97 -14.36 2.69
N ILE A 25 6.84 -15.04 3.83
CA ILE A 25 7.95 -15.62 4.58
C ILE A 25 7.76 -17.13 4.68
N LYS A 26 8.70 -17.89 4.13
CA LYS A 26 8.76 -19.35 4.27
C LYS A 26 9.79 -19.74 5.31
N ILE A 27 9.34 -20.39 6.37
CA ILE A 27 10.21 -20.90 7.44
C ILE A 27 10.66 -22.32 7.08
N PRO A 28 11.97 -22.55 6.88
CA PRO A 28 12.50 -23.88 6.58
C PRO A 28 12.41 -24.79 7.81
N GLY A 29 12.42 -26.10 7.59
CA GLY A 29 12.37 -27.09 8.68
C GLY A 29 13.56 -27.01 9.64
N ARG A 30 14.70 -26.44 9.22
CA ARG A 30 15.89 -26.26 10.07
C ARG A 30 16.06 -24.86 10.65
N TYR A 31 15.05 -24.00 10.60
CA TYR A 31 15.10 -22.71 11.29
C TYR A 31 15.36 -22.91 12.80
N PRO A 32 16.26 -22.16 13.46
CA PRO A 32 17.00 -20.98 12.96
C PRO A 32 18.39 -21.28 12.35
N PHE A 33 18.77 -22.54 12.15
CA PHE A 33 20.04 -22.89 11.51
C PHE A 33 20.06 -22.65 10.00
N GLU A 34 18.88 -22.49 9.38
CA GLU A 34 18.70 -21.98 8.03
C GLU A 34 17.85 -20.71 8.04
N PRO A 35 18.16 -19.72 7.19
CA PRO A 35 17.42 -18.47 7.13
C PRO A 35 16.00 -18.69 6.60
N PRO A 36 15.05 -17.83 7.00
CA PRO A 36 13.75 -17.78 6.34
C PRO A 36 13.92 -17.34 4.88
N LYS A 37 13.04 -17.80 4.00
CA LYS A 37 12.99 -17.29 2.61
C LYS A 37 11.91 -16.21 2.53
N LEU A 38 12.32 -15.00 2.16
CA LEU A 38 11.42 -13.86 2.00
C LEU A 38 11.28 -13.53 0.51
N ARG A 39 10.07 -13.14 0.10
CA ARG A 39 9.83 -12.49 -1.19
C ARG A 39 8.74 -11.44 -1.08
N PHE A 40 8.85 -10.38 -1.87
CA PHE A 40 7.78 -9.43 -2.07
C PHE A 40 6.65 -10.07 -2.88
N LEU A 41 5.43 -9.83 -2.43
CA LEU A 41 4.21 -10.12 -3.18
C LEU A 41 3.73 -8.87 -3.91
N THR A 42 3.83 -7.72 -3.24
CA THR A 42 3.59 -6.42 -3.85
C THR A 42 4.76 -6.07 -4.77
N PRO A 43 4.53 -5.82 -6.08
CA PRO A 43 5.57 -5.37 -6.98
C PRO A 43 6.23 -4.07 -6.49
N ILE A 44 7.56 -4.01 -6.56
CA ILE A 44 8.36 -2.88 -6.11
C ILE A 44 9.46 -2.58 -7.12
N TYR A 45 9.69 -1.29 -7.40
CA TYR A 45 10.75 -0.84 -8.30
C TYR A 45 12.02 -0.56 -7.49
N HIS A 46 12.93 -1.52 -7.41
CA HIS A 46 14.08 -1.47 -6.50
C HIS A 46 15.33 -2.15 -7.08
N PRO A 47 16.55 -1.63 -6.88
CA PRO A 47 17.79 -2.24 -7.42
C PRO A 47 18.06 -3.68 -6.93
N ASN A 48 17.74 -3.96 -5.66
CA ASN A 48 18.01 -5.25 -4.99
C ASN A 48 16.79 -6.18 -4.87
N ILE A 49 15.67 -5.87 -5.55
CA ILE A 49 14.47 -6.72 -5.55
C ILE A 49 14.05 -6.94 -7.00
N ASP A 50 13.93 -8.21 -7.42
CA ASP A 50 13.57 -8.55 -8.80
C ASP A 50 12.05 -8.60 -9.03
N ASN A 51 11.65 -8.87 -10.28
CA ASN A 51 10.25 -8.96 -10.67
C ASN A 51 9.48 -10.14 -10.02
N ASP A 52 10.19 -11.17 -9.55
CA ASP A 52 9.62 -12.28 -8.79
C ASP A 52 9.51 -11.95 -7.28
N GLY A 53 9.97 -10.76 -6.88
CA GLY A 53 10.01 -10.29 -5.50
C GLY A 53 11.16 -10.87 -4.69
N ARG A 54 12.15 -11.52 -5.31
CA ARG A 54 13.33 -12.06 -4.60
C ARG A 54 14.20 -10.91 -4.14
N ILE A 55 14.79 -11.07 -2.96
CA ILE A 55 15.55 -10.01 -2.29
C ILE A 55 17.02 -10.41 -2.26
N CYS A 56 17.93 -9.53 -2.70
CA CYS A 56 19.35 -9.67 -2.41
C CYS A 56 19.68 -9.00 -1.08
N LEU A 57 19.78 -9.80 -0.02
CA LEU A 57 20.18 -9.38 1.31
C LEU A 57 21.09 -10.44 1.94
N ASP A 58 22.20 -10.01 2.53
CA ASP A 58 23.21 -10.88 3.14
C ASP A 58 22.65 -11.66 4.35
N ALA A 59 21.78 -11.04 5.15
CA ALA A 59 21.09 -11.65 6.27
C ALA A 59 20.16 -12.81 5.84
N LEU A 60 19.82 -12.94 4.56
CA LEU A 60 19.02 -14.05 4.02
C LEU A 60 19.87 -15.18 3.44
N LYS A 61 21.20 -15.05 3.48
CA LYS A 61 22.15 -16.00 2.88
C LYS A 61 23.03 -16.64 3.96
N MET A 62 23.30 -17.93 3.81
CA MET A 62 24.23 -18.65 4.68
C MET A 62 25.69 -18.20 4.43
N PRO A 63 26.55 -18.21 5.47
CA PRO A 63 27.99 -18.05 5.29
C PRO A 63 28.59 -19.12 4.34
N PRO A 64 29.70 -18.83 3.63
CA PRO A 64 30.50 -17.60 3.70
C PRO A 64 29.97 -16.45 2.82
N LYS A 65 28.93 -16.69 2.00
CA LYS A 65 28.40 -15.70 1.04
C LYS A 65 27.39 -14.73 1.64
N GLY A 66 27.02 -14.92 2.90
CA GLY A 66 26.04 -14.10 3.61
C GLY A 66 26.34 -14.06 5.10
N ALA A 67 25.44 -13.40 5.83
CA ALA A 67 25.61 -13.05 7.23
C ALA A 67 24.57 -13.71 8.16
N TRP A 68 23.76 -14.65 7.65
CA TRP A 68 22.80 -15.35 8.51
C TRP A 68 23.50 -16.07 9.65
N ARG A 69 22.96 -15.90 10.85
CA ARG A 69 23.38 -16.58 12.08
C ARG A 69 22.13 -16.93 12.88
N PRO A 70 22.11 -18.06 13.62
CA PRO A 70 20.93 -18.47 14.39
C PRO A 70 20.45 -17.48 15.47
N SER A 71 21.27 -16.47 15.81
CA SER A 71 20.89 -15.38 16.71
C SER A 71 20.08 -14.27 16.03
N LEU A 72 20.03 -14.23 14.69
CA LEU A 72 19.09 -13.38 13.95
C LEU A 72 17.69 -13.99 14.00
N ASN A 73 16.69 -13.13 13.87
CA ASN A 73 15.29 -13.52 13.85
C ASN A 73 14.52 -12.79 12.74
N ILE A 74 13.27 -13.22 12.53
CA ILE A 74 12.40 -12.65 11.48
C ILE A 74 12.24 -11.13 11.64
N SER A 75 12.07 -10.62 12.86
CA SER A 75 11.94 -9.19 13.11
C SER A 75 13.18 -8.43 12.66
N THR A 76 14.38 -8.90 13.04
CA THR A 76 15.65 -8.26 12.62
C THR A 76 15.83 -8.28 11.10
N VAL A 77 15.42 -9.37 10.45
CA VAL A 77 15.47 -9.48 8.99
C VAL A 77 14.50 -8.50 8.34
N LEU A 78 13.28 -8.36 8.84
CA LEU A 78 12.31 -7.40 8.31
C LEU A 78 12.78 -5.96 8.48
N SER A 79 13.42 -5.63 9.61
CA SER A 79 14.08 -4.33 9.80
C SER A 79 15.18 -4.10 8.78
N SER A 80 16.02 -5.11 8.49
CA SER A 80 17.04 -5.01 7.43
C SER A 80 16.43 -4.85 6.04
N VAL A 81 15.29 -5.48 5.74
CA VAL A 81 14.56 -5.27 4.48
C VAL A 81 14.03 -3.83 4.39
N GLN A 82 13.46 -3.28 5.46
CA GLN A 82 13.00 -1.89 5.49
C GLN A 82 14.16 -0.89 5.33
N LEU A 83 15.32 -1.17 5.93
CA LEU A 83 16.54 -0.40 5.71
C LEU A 83 16.99 -0.49 4.25
N LEU A 84 17.02 -1.70 3.67
CA LEU A 84 17.38 -1.90 2.27
C LEU A 84 16.46 -1.13 1.32
N MET A 85 15.15 -1.09 1.59
CA MET A 85 14.21 -0.26 0.82
C MET A 85 14.62 1.21 0.85
N SER A 86 15.04 1.73 2.00
CA SER A 86 15.44 3.13 2.16
C SER A 86 16.82 3.42 1.56
N GLU A 87 17.73 2.45 1.67
CA GLU A 87 19.13 2.52 1.30
C GLU A 87 19.51 1.36 0.36
N PRO A 88 19.17 1.44 -0.94
CA PRO A 88 19.54 0.40 -1.89
C PRO A 88 21.06 0.22 -1.99
N ASN A 89 21.51 -1.01 -2.23
CA ASN A 89 22.90 -1.33 -2.50
C ASN A 89 23.12 -1.50 -4.02
N PRO A 90 23.59 -0.47 -4.74
CA PRO A 90 23.72 -0.56 -6.19
C PRO A 90 24.97 -1.33 -6.65
N ASP A 91 25.84 -1.79 -5.74
CA ASP A 91 27.05 -2.55 -6.06
C ASP A 91 26.82 -4.06 -6.13
N ASP A 92 25.73 -4.56 -5.55
CA ASP A 92 25.24 -5.94 -5.69
C ASP A 92 23.75 -5.97 -6.11
N PRO A 93 23.39 -5.45 -7.30
CA PRO A 93 22.01 -5.34 -7.73
C PRO A 93 21.45 -6.66 -8.29
N LEU A 94 20.15 -6.89 -8.09
CA LEU A 94 19.41 -7.90 -8.87
C LEU A 94 18.90 -7.33 -10.19
N MET A 95 18.60 -6.02 -10.21
CA MET A 95 18.07 -5.31 -11.36
C MET A 95 19.11 -4.30 -11.84
N ALA A 96 19.97 -4.71 -12.79
CA ALA A 96 21.09 -3.89 -13.28
C ALA A 96 20.63 -2.54 -13.85
N ASP A 97 19.54 -2.54 -14.63
CA ASP A 97 19.00 -1.32 -15.24
C ASP A 97 18.49 -0.32 -14.19
N ILE A 98 17.77 -0.82 -13.17
CA ILE A 98 17.27 -0.01 -12.05
C ILE A 98 18.44 0.52 -11.21
N SER A 99 19.49 -0.29 -11.02
CA SER A 99 20.71 0.13 -10.32
C SER A 99 21.47 1.22 -11.07
N ALA A 100 21.63 1.09 -12.39
CA ALA A 100 22.23 2.12 -13.22
C ALA A 100 21.42 3.43 -13.16
N GLU A 101 20.09 3.34 -13.24
CA GLU A 101 19.21 4.50 -13.08
C GLU A 101 19.32 5.12 -11.69
N PHE A 102 19.41 4.32 -10.64
CA PHE A 102 19.63 4.79 -9.27
C PHE A 102 20.96 5.55 -9.14
N LYS A 103 22.03 5.04 -9.75
CA LYS A 103 23.39 5.60 -9.71
C LYS A 103 23.53 6.88 -10.53
N TYR A 104 23.03 6.89 -11.75
CA TYR A 104 23.31 7.95 -12.73
C TYR A 104 22.14 8.91 -12.99
N SER A 105 20.91 8.49 -12.67
CA SER A 105 19.67 9.22 -12.98
C SER A 105 18.70 9.21 -11.80
N ARG A 106 19.19 9.62 -10.61
CA ARG A 106 18.46 9.53 -9.33
C ARG A 106 17.03 10.08 -9.39
N ALA A 107 16.81 11.21 -10.07
CA ALA A 107 15.49 11.82 -10.21
C ALA A 107 14.49 10.90 -10.95
N VAL A 108 14.94 10.26 -12.03
CA VAL A 108 14.12 9.33 -12.83
C VAL A 108 13.79 8.09 -12.01
N PHE A 109 14.78 7.54 -11.29
CA PHE A 109 14.56 6.44 -10.36
C PHE A 109 13.48 6.78 -9.34
N LEU A 110 13.58 7.94 -8.68
CA LEU A 110 12.63 8.37 -7.66
C LEU A 110 11.22 8.54 -8.23
N GLU A 111 11.09 9.12 -9.42
CA GLU A 111 9.80 9.27 -10.09
C GLU A 111 9.16 7.92 -10.42
N LYS A 112 9.91 6.99 -11.01
CA LYS A 112 9.43 5.65 -11.36
C LYS A 112 9.07 4.83 -10.13
N ALA A 113 9.91 4.87 -9.09
CA ALA A 113 9.64 4.19 -7.83
C ALA A 113 8.35 4.70 -7.17
N ARG A 114 8.14 6.03 -7.10
CA ARG A 114 6.87 6.60 -6.61
C ARG A 114 5.67 6.19 -7.44
N LYS A 115 5.79 6.20 -8.77
CA LYS A 115 4.73 5.75 -9.68
C LYS A 115 4.38 4.27 -9.44
N TRP A 116 5.37 3.42 -9.22
CA TRP A 116 5.17 2.02 -8.87
C TRP A 116 4.49 1.84 -7.51
N THR A 117 4.97 2.56 -6.49
CA THR A 117 4.35 2.57 -5.14
C THR A 117 2.88 2.94 -5.23
N ALA A 118 2.53 4.03 -5.90
CA ALA A 118 1.15 4.49 -6.09
C ALA A 118 0.28 3.52 -6.93
N LYS A 119 0.90 2.70 -7.77
CA LYS A 119 0.18 1.74 -8.62
C LYS A 119 -0.09 0.42 -7.90
N TYR A 120 0.87 -0.07 -7.12
CA TYR A 120 0.85 -1.44 -6.61
C TYR A 120 0.75 -1.54 -5.08
N ALA A 121 1.26 -0.55 -4.36
CA ALA A 121 1.38 -0.60 -2.89
C ALA A 121 0.37 0.29 -2.16
N THR A 122 -0.42 1.09 -2.88
CA THR A 122 -1.50 1.90 -2.30
C THR A 122 -2.85 1.29 -2.69
N GLN A 123 -3.32 0.26 -1.98
CA GLN A 123 -4.69 -0.21 -2.18
C GLN A 123 -5.68 0.71 -1.44
N LYS A 124 -6.69 1.16 -2.18
CA LYS A 124 -7.86 1.85 -1.63
C LYS A 124 -8.54 0.90 -0.66
N ILE A 125 -8.77 1.34 0.57
CA ILE A 125 -9.76 0.67 1.43
C ILE A 125 -11.08 0.73 0.66
N LYS A 126 -11.51 -0.40 0.09
CA LYS A 126 -12.89 -0.57 -0.32
C LYS A 126 -13.66 -0.75 0.97
N CYS A 127 -14.08 0.36 1.57
CA CYS A 127 -15.12 0.31 2.59
C CYS A 127 -16.40 -0.05 1.84
N ASP A 128 -16.67 -1.34 1.72
CA ASP A 128 -18.00 -1.82 1.40
C ASP A 128 -18.86 -1.53 2.65
N VAL A 129 -19.29 -0.27 2.79
CA VAL A 129 -20.40 0.07 3.66
C VAL A 129 -21.65 -0.36 2.92
N GLU A 130 -22.03 -1.62 3.10
CA GLU A 130 -23.38 -2.07 2.84
C GLU A 130 -24.30 -1.32 3.81
N THR A 131 -24.88 -0.20 3.37
CA THR A 131 -26.02 0.39 4.07
C THR A 131 -27.22 -0.53 3.89
N GLU A 132 -27.41 -1.45 4.84
CA GLU A 132 -28.69 -2.09 5.08
C GLU A 132 -29.70 -1.02 5.56
N GLN A 133 -30.59 -0.58 4.67
CA GLN A 133 -31.82 0.09 5.08
C GLN A 133 -32.85 -0.98 5.45
N LYS A 134 -33.06 -1.19 6.76
CA LYS A 134 -34.25 -1.90 7.28
C LYS A 134 -35.47 -0.95 7.26
N PRO A 135 -36.66 -1.40 6.82
CA PRO A 135 -37.90 -0.66 7.00
C PRO A 135 -38.39 -0.82 8.45
N SER A 136 -38.65 0.29 9.14
CA SER A 136 -39.38 0.30 10.41
C SER A 136 -40.87 0.50 10.13
N GLU A 137 -41.67 -0.56 10.33
CA GLU A 137 -43.08 -0.45 10.65
C GLU A 137 -43.23 -0.18 12.15
N ASP A 138 -43.87 0.93 12.52
CA ASP A 138 -44.88 0.90 13.58
C ASP A 138 -45.88 2.03 13.38
N GLY A 139 -47.15 1.67 13.42
CA GLY A 139 -48.28 2.54 13.17
C GLY A 139 -48.77 3.25 14.42
N SER A 140 -49.24 4.48 14.26
CA SER A 140 -50.24 5.03 15.16
C SER A 140 -51.22 5.93 14.42
N ILE A 141 -52.45 5.46 14.36
CA ILE A 141 -53.63 6.13 13.80
C ILE A 141 -54.13 7.17 14.82
N LYS A 142 -54.34 8.42 14.40
CA LYS A 142 -55.47 9.28 14.89
C LYS A 142 -55.98 10.25 13.81
N THR A 143 -57.10 9.84 13.21
CA THR A 143 -58.38 10.59 13.06
C THR A 143 -58.43 12.02 12.47
N SER A 144 -59.10 12.06 11.31
CA SER A 144 -60.25 12.91 10.96
C SER A 144 -60.06 14.41 10.63
N ARG A 145 -60.48 14.73 9.38
CA ARG A 145 -61.42 15.80 8.95
C ARG A 145 -60.85 16.93 8.06
N LYS A 146 -61.28 16.84 6.79
CA LYS A 146 -62.11 17.84 6.06
C LYS A 146 -61.39 18.80 5.08
N ARG A 147 -61.57 18.47 3.79
CA ARG A 147 -61.95 19.26 2.59
C ARG A 147 -60.99 20.30 1.97
N GLU A 148 -60.70 20.04 0.69
CA GLU A 148 -60.83 20.89 -0.52
C GLU A 148 -60.39 22.37 -0.47
N ALA A 149 -59.47 22.78 -1.38
CA ALA A 149 -59.79 23.47 -2.64
C ALA A 149 -58.56 24.17 -3.30
N LEU A 150 -58.34 23.84 -4.59
CA LEU A 150 -58.05 24.70 -5.77
C LEU A 150 -57.04 25.88 -5.74
N SER A 151 -56.02 25.72 -6.62
CA SER A 151 -55.39 26.66 -7.58
C SER A 151 -55.21 28.16 -7.29
N ALA A 152 -54.01 28.68 -7.61
CA ALA A 152 -53.82 29.69 -8.66
C ALA A 152 -52.33 30.02 -8.90
N GLN A 153 -51.96 30.12 -10.16
CA GLN A 153 -50.72 30.71 -10.67
C GLN A 153 -50.75 32.26 -10.61
N GLU A 154 -49.58 32.86 -10.89
CA GLU A 154 -49.35 34.20 -11.45
C GLU A 154 -49.27 35.44 -10.53
N ASN A 155 -48.07 36.03 -10.43
CA ASN A 155 -47.67 37.31 -11.06
C ASN A 155 -46.32 37.78 -10.46
N LEU A 156 -45.23 37.81 -11.22
CA LEU A 156 -44.77 38.86 -12.16
C LEU A 156 -44.19 40.11 -11.45
N GLU A 157 -42.85 40.09 -11.35
CA GLU A 157 -41.88 41.10 -11.79
C GLU A 157 -42.19 42.61 -11.61
N HIS A 158 -41.28 43.34 -10.95
CA HIS A 158 -40.84 44.75 -11.16
C HIS A 158 -39.79 45.04 -10.05
N ALA A 159 -38.65 45.73 -10.21
CA ALA A 159 -38.05 46.49 -11.29
C ALA A 159 -36.53 46.68 -11.05
N LYS A 160 -35.82 46.98 -12.13
CA LYS A 160 -34.36 47.24 -12.28
C LYS A 160 -33.87 48.58 -11.69
N LYS A 161 -32.57 48.64 -11.33
CA LYS A 161 -31.50 49.64 -11.67
C LYS A 161 -30.32 49.46 -10.69
N VAL A 162 -29.09 49.04 -11.06
CA VAL A 162 -28.03 49.57 -11.96
C VAL A 162 -27.27 50.79 -11.40
N CYS A 163 -25.93 50.71 -11.52
CA CYS A 163 -24.80 51.60 -11.17
C CYS A 163 -24.29 51.42 -9.72
N ILE A 164 -23.00 51.15 -9.46
CA ILE A 164 -21.76 51.64 -10.10
C ILE A 164 -20.78 50.50 -10.36
#